data_AF-A0AAE0TKC7-F1
#
_entry.id   AF-A0AAE0TKC7-F1
#
_cell.length_a   1.000
_cell.length_b   1.000
_cell.length_c   1.000
_cell.angle_alpha   90.00
_cell.angle_beta   90.00
_cell.angle_gamma   90.00
#
_symmetry.space_group_name_H-M   'P 1'
#
loop_
_entity.id
_entity.type
_entity.pdbx_description
1 polymer ?
#
loop_
_entity_poly.entity_id
_entity_poly.type
_entity_poly.pdbx_seq_one_letter_code
_entity_poly.pdbx_strand_id
1 'polypeptide(L)' 'MEICESEKAKLLVITTKAQILDAVYIFGREWTYIGLLDETSDGHWVNWKGEALDLFWEPGQPYDEVNGDCVII' A
#
# COMPACT_ATOMS: atom_id res chain seq x y z
N MET A 1 10.55 4.84 -6.88
CA MET A 1 10.42 3.61 -6.06
C MET A 1 11.76 2.89 -6.07
N GLU A 2 12.79 3.42 -5.39
CA GLU A 2 14.16 2.85 -5.46
C GLU A 2 14.82 2.64 -4.09
N ILE A 3 14.38 3.34 -3.03
CA ILE A 3 15.06 3.33 -1.73
C ILE A 3 14.99 1.95 -1.05
N CYS A 4 13.83 1.30 -1.02
CA CYS A 4 13.74 -0.03 -0.42
C CYS A 4 14.58 -1.05 -1.21
N GLU A 5 14.55 -0.98 -2.54
CA GLU A 5 15.31 -1.89 -3.40
C GLU A 5 16.82 -1.74 -3.22
N SER A 6 17.33 -0.50 -3.09
CA SER A 6 18.76 -0.26 -2.83
C SER A 6 19.24 -0.84 -1.51
N GLU A 7 18.34 -0.99 -0.54
CA GLU A 7 18.59 -1.60 0.78
C GLU A 7 18.30 -3.11 0.82
N LYS A 8 18.05 -3.75 -0.34
CA LYS A 8 17.64 -5.16 -0.45
C LYS A 8 16.34 -5.47 0.31
N ALA A 9 15.47 -4.47 0.43
CA ALA A 9 14.16 -4.54 1.07
C ALA A 9 13.04 -4.27 0.04
N LYS A 10 11.79 -4.44 0.46
CA LYS A 10 10.58 -4.10 -0.30
C LYS A 10 9.70 -3.16 0.51
N LEU A 11 8.82 -2.43 -0.16
CA LEU A 11 7.80 -1.63 0.53
C LEU A 11 6.92 -2.53 1.41
N LEU A 12 6.45 -1.97 2.53
CA LEU A 12 5.63 -2.69 3.51
C LEU A 12 4.36 -3.23 2.87
N VAL A 13 4.05 -4.49 3.13
CA VAL A 13 2.78 -5.11 2.72
C VAL A 13 1.96 -5.40 3.96
N ILE A 14 0.76 -4.83 4.02
CA ILE A 14 -0.20 -5.02 5.11
C ILE A 14 -1.23 -6.05 4.64
N THR A 15 -1.35 -7.17 5.36
CA THR A 15 -2.26 -8.27 5.02
C THR A 15 -3.32 -8.50 6.10
N THR A 16 -3.25 -7.77 7.22
CA THR A 16 -4.18 -7.90 8.34
C THR A 16 -4.48 -6.55 8.97
N LYS A 17 -5.64 -6.42 9.63
CA LYS A 17 -6.01 -5.21 10.38
C LYS A 17 -5.07 -4.91 11.56
N ALA A 18 -4.49 -5.94 12.19
CA ALA A 18 -3.54 -5.75 13.28
C ALA A 18 -2.28 -5.01 12.81
N GLN A 19 -1.78 -5.35 11.61
CA GLN A 19 -0.62 -4.69 11.01
C GLN A 19 -0.87 -3.22 10.67
N ILE A 20 -2.12 -2.80 10.42
CA ILE A 20 -2.47 -1.38 10.25
C ILE A 20 -2.17 -0.62 11.54
N LEU A 21 -2.58 -1.16 12.69
CA LEU A 21 -2.35 -0.53 13.98
C LEU A 21 -0.85 -0.42 14.30
N ASP A 22 -0.10 -1.48 14.01
CA ASP A 22 1.35 -1.48 14.19
C ASP A 22 2.03 -0.47 13.26
N ALA A 23 1.61 -0.40 11.99
CA ALA A 23 2.15 0.56 11.02
C ALA A 23 1.86 2.01 11.43
N VAL A 24 0.62 2.32 11.82
CA VAL A 24 0.23 3.66 12.33
C VAL A 24 1.04 4.02 13.58
N TYR A 25 1.29 3.06 14.48
CA TYR A 25 2.12 3.30 15.65
C TYR A 25 3.58 3.61 15.30
N ILE A 26 4.14 2.91 14.29
CA ILE A 26 5.54 3.08 13.87
C ILE A 26 5.74 4.38 13.07
N PHE A 27 4.87 4.67 12.10
CA PHE A 27 5.01 5.83 11.21
C PHE A 27 4.38 7.12 11.78
N GLY A 28 3.52 6.99 12.78
CA GLY A 28 2.86 8.14 13.41
C GLY A 28 1.81 8.79 12.50
N ARG A 29 1.98 10.08 12.20
CA ARG A 29 1.05 10.88 11.37
C ARG A 29 1.58 11.17 9.96
N GLU A 30 2.70 10.54 9.60
CA GLU A 30 3.36 10.77 8.32
C GLU A 30 2.79 9.86 7.24
N TRP A 31 2.49 10.46 6.08
CA TRP A 31 1.95 9.74 4.93
C TRP A 31 3.05 8.86 4.34
N THR A 32 2.85 7.55 4.37
CA THR A 32 3.90 6.58 4.05
C THR A 32 3.47 5.65 2.93
N TYR A 33 4.23 5.60 1.83
CA TYR A 33 3.97 4.66 0.74
C TYR A 33 4.11 3.21 1.21
N ILE A 34 3.14 2.39 0.83
CA ILE A 34 3.13 0.94 1.06
C ILE A 34 3.21 0.18 -0.26
N GLY A 35 3.55 -1.10 -0.17
CA GLY A 35 3.81 -1.98 -1.31
C GLY A 35 2.56 -2.53 -1.95
N LEU A 36 1.50 -1.72 -2.05
CA LEU A 36 0.26 -2.03 -2.74
C LEU A 36 0.18 -1.14 -3.98
N LEU A 37 -0.10 -1.75 -5.12
CA LEU A 37 0.01 -1.16 -6.45
C LEU A 37 -1.25 -1.54 -7.24
N ASP A 38 -1.81 -0.63 -8.03
CA ASP A 38 -2.79 -1.01 -9.05
C ASP A 38 -2.03 -1.39 -10.32
N GLU A 39 -1.97 -2.68 -10.65
CA GLU A 39 -1.15 -3.17 -11.77
C GLU A 39 -1.74 -2.79 -13.14
N THR A 40 -3.05 -2.53 -13.20
CA THR A 40 -3.78 -2.35 -14.47
C THR A 40 -4.69 -1.12 -14.52
N SER A 41 -4.64 -0.24 -13.51
CA SER A 41 -5.51 0.93 -13.37
C SER A 41 -7.02 0.59 -13.43
N ASP A 42 -7.38 -0.60 -12.96
CA ASP A 42 -8.74 -1.17 -13.04
C ASP A 42 -9.26 -1.61 -11.65
N GLY A 43 -8.61 -1.15 -10.57
CA GLY A 43 -8.94 -1.57 -9.20
C GLY A 43 -8.39 -2.94 -8.83
N HIS A 44 -7.37 -3.42 -9.54
CA HIS A 44 -6.67 -4.67 -9.27
C HIS A 44 -5.41 -4.40 -8.44
N TRP A 45 -5.62 -4.31 -7.12
CA TRP A 45 -4.55 -4.02 -6.18
C TRP A 45 -3.76 -5.26 -5.80
N VAL A 46 -2.47 -5.24 -6.11
CA VAL A 46 -1.53 -6.32 -5.83
C VAL A 46 -0.32 -5.82 -5.05
N ASN A 47 0.36 -6.73 -4.37
CA ASN A 47 1.66 -6.43 -3.78
C ASN A 47 2.81 -6.71 -4.77
N TRP A 48 4.05 -6.43 -4.35
CA TRP A 48 5.25 -6.71 -5.16
C TRP A 48 5.48 -8.21 -5.48
N LYS A 49 4.71 -9.13 -4.89
CA LYS A 49 4.71 -10.56 -5.23
C LYS A 49 3.61 -10.93 -6.25
N GLY A 50 2.77 -9.98 -6.66
CA GLY A 50 1.58 -10.23 -7.49
C GLY A 50 0.44 -10.87 -6.71
N GLU A 51 0.46 -10.85 -5.38
CA GLU A 51 -0.62 -11.38 -4.56
C GLU A 51 -1.70 -10.31 -4.39
N ALA A 52 -2.96 -10.69 -4.68
CA ALA A 52 -4.13 -9.89 -4.32
C ALA A 52 -4.33 -9.92 -2.80
N LEU A 53 -4.68 -8.78 -2.21
CA LEU A 53 -4.82 -8.62 -0.77
C LEU A 53 -6.21 -8.13 -0.40
N ASP A 54 -6.66 -8.51 0.79
CA ASP A 54 -7.82 -7.88 1.41
C ASP A 54 -7.47 -6.41 1.70
N LEU A 55 -8.21 -5.51 1.07
CA LEU A 55 -7.95 -4.08 1.16
C LEU A 55 -8.74 -3.44 2.30
N PHE A 56 -8.05 -2.65 3.11
CA PHE A 56 -8.63 -2.01 4.30
C PHE A 56 -8.79 -0.50 4.08
N TRP A 57 -9.43 -0.14 2.98
CA TRP A 57 -9.61 1.24 2.57
C TRP A 57 -10.38 2.08 3.60
N GLU A 58 -9.98 3.34 3.74
CA GLU A 58 -10.81 4.33 4.41
C GLU A 58 -12.11 4.57 3.62
N PRO A 59 -13.20 5.00 4.29
CA PRO A 59 -14.45 5.30 3.60
C PRO A 59 -14.24 6.28 2.43
N GLY A 60 -14.63 5.86 1.22
CA GLY A 60 -14.47 6.64 -0.01
C GLY A 60 -13.20 6.31 -0.81
N GLN A 61 -12.35 5.41 -0.32
CA GLN A 61 -11.19 4.89 -1.05
C GLN A 61 -11.44 3.47 -1.61
N PRO A 62 -10.74 3.07 -2.68
CA PRO A 62 -9.92 3.92 -3.53
C PRO A 62 -10.84 4.87 -4.31
N TYR A 63 -10.50 6.16 -4.32
CA TYR A 63 -11.23 7.14 -5.13
C TYR A 63 -10.64 7.15 -6.54
N ASP A 64 -11.52 7.19 -7.55
CA ASP A 64 -11.18 7.12 -8.97
C ASP A 64 -10.56 8.45 -9.46
N GLU A 65 -9.33 8.73 -9.00
CA GLU A 65 -8.45 9.71 -9.64
C GLU A 65 -7.57 9.01 -10.65
N VAL A 66 -7.51 9.60 -11.85
CA VAL A 66 -6.87 9.12 -13.10
C VAL A 66 -5.37 8.75 -12.96
N ASN A 67 -4.75 8.85 -11.78
CA ASN A 67 -3.35 8.49 -11.53
C ASN A 67 -3.11 7.88 -10.13
N GLY A 68 -4.11 7.20 -9.56
CA GLY A 68 -4.06 6.63 -8.21
C GLY A 68 -3.30 5.30 -8.06
N ASP A 69 -2.27 4.99 -8.84
CA ASP A 69 -1.70 3.61 -8.88
C ASP A 69 -0.85 3.21 -7.66
N CYS A 70 -0.67 4.11 -6.68
CA CYS A 70 0.18 3.90 -5.49
C CYS A 70 -0.59 4.19 -4.21
N VAL A 71 -0.30 3.43 -3.15
CA VAL A 71 -1.04 3.49 -1.88
C VAL A 71 -0.17 3.99 -0.74
N ILE A 72 -0.80 4.72 0.17
CA ILE A 72 -0.19 5.27 1.38
C ILE A 72 -1.00 4.88 2.62
N ILE A 73 -0.35 4.94 3.78
CA ILE A 73 -0.93 4.82 5.12
C ILE A 73 -0.53 6.02 5.99
#